data_AF-A0AAC9UM80-F1
#
_entry.id   AF-A0AAC9UM80-F1
#
_cell.length_a   1.000
_cell.length_b   1.000
_cell.length_c   1.000
_cell.angle_alpha   90.00
_cell.angle_beta   90.00
_cell.angle_gamma   90.00
#
_symmetry.space_group_name_H-M   'P 1'
#
loop_
_entity.id
_entity.type
_entity.pdbx_description
1 polymer ?
#
loop_
_entity_poly.entity_id
_entity_poly.type
_entity_poly.pdbx_seq_one_letter_code
_entity_poly.pdbx_strand_id
1 'polypeptide(L)'
;MTITQAIYHDAILPEHKGNPLIEALPPKIAWQVVMTVFCNYPDYAEEVSEHPNPLVREEYLNRIEELRQPLTDYESCFRAIERAIKKGYSAKNPLSPTTAQYLHYLVDERPEIEPRTGFFQPKGEGLTLIGERGVGKSSMLEQVLNYFPNVIEHDSYKGCSLTALKQVVWIKVDCPSNSSVRDLCEEILSVLDLSLDKEKTKPAGTIGALVRQLEQCIKSSFLGMLIIESPRVHRRPVCLSQATLPDSFKLS
;
A
#
# COMPACT_ATOMS: atom_id res chain seq x y z
N MET A 1 -3.62 -3.76 10.71
CA MET A 1 -4.27 -3.89 9.39
C MET A 1 -5.71 -3.43 9.54
N THR A 2 -6.16 -2.52 8.68
CA THR A 2 -7.54 -1.98 8.70
C THR A 2 -8.32 -2.47 7.47
N ILE A 3 -9.47 -3.10 7.72
CA ILE A 3 -10.45 -3.47 6.69
C ILE A 3 -11.60 -2.48 6.80
N THR A 4 -11.98 -1.87 5.68
CA THR A 4 -13.04 -0.85 5.63
C THR A 4 -14.00 -1.13 4.49
N GLN A 5 -15.27 -0.77 4.67
CA GLN A 5 -16.25 -0.83 3.59
C GLN A 5 -16.05 0.33 2.61
N ALA A 6 -16.24 0.08 1.32
CA ALA A 6 -16.05 1.07 0.27
C ALA A 6 -17.03 2.25 0.43
N ILE A 7 -16.48 3.46 0.44
CA ILE A 7 -17.22 4.71 0.33
C ILE A 7 -16.77 5.37 -0.97
N TYR A 8 -17.68 5.50 -1.93
CA TYR A 8 -17.33 5.99 -3.26
C TYR A 8 -17.46 7.51 -3.36
N HIS A 9 -16.42 8.14 -3.92
CA HIS A 9 -16.37 9.57 -4.22
C HIS A 9 -16.06 9.79 -5.69
N ASP A 10 -16.59 10.87 -6.27
CA ASP A 10 -16.31 11.17 -7.67
C ASP A 10 -14.81 11.42 -7.91
N ALA A 11 -14.25 10.72 -8.90
CA ALA A 11 -12.87 10.91 -9.28
C ALA A 11 -12.65 12.29 -9.92
N ILE A 12 -11.52 12.92 -9.58
CA ILE A 12 -11.11 14.23 -10.12
C ILE A 12 -10.85 14.14 -11.64
N LEU A 13 -10.13 13.10 -12.06
CA LEU A 13 -9.79 12.89 -13.46
C LEU A 13 -10.96 12.20 -14.20
N PRO A 14 -11.39 12.71 -15.36
CA PRO A 14 -12.47 12.10 -16.14
C PRO A 14 -12.24 10.61 -16.45
N GLU A 15 -11.01 10.23 -16.80
CA GLU A 15 -10.64 8.85 -17.11
C GLU A 15 -10.68 7.89 -15.92
N HIS A 16 -10.72 8.42 -14.69
CA HIS A 16 -10.85 7.63 -13.47
C HIS A 16 -12.30 7.48 -13.02
N LYS A 17 -13.23 8.25 -13.58
CA LYS A 17 -14.65 8.16 -13.24
C LYS A 17 -15.21 6.83 -13.67
N GLY A 18 -16.05 6.23 -12.82
CA GLY A 18 -16.57 4.89 -13.09
C GLY A 18 -15.63 3.76 -12.72
N ASN A 19 -14.51 4.04 -12.02
CA ASN A 19 -13.61 3.02 -11.49
C ASN A 19 -13.81 2.86 -9.97
N PRO A 20 -14.47 1.79 -9.51
CA PRO A 20 -14.71 1.54 -8.09
C PRO A 20 -13.43 1.55 -7.24
N LEU A 21 -12.31 1.08 -7.78
CA LEU A 21 -11.05 0.96 -7.04
C LEU A 21 -10.38 2.31 -6.77
N ILE A 22 -10.66 3.32 -7.62
CA ILE A 22 -10.12 4.68 -7.43
C ILE A 22 -11.08 5.52 -6.60
N GLU A 23 -12.38 5.39 -6.88
CA GLU A 23 -13.42 6.17 -6.21
C GLU A 23 -13.59 5.77 -4.73
N ALA A 24 -13.22 4.55 -4.35
CA ALA A 24 -13.23 4.10 -2.96
C ALA A 24 -12.01 4.57 -2.13
N LEU A 25 -10.97 5.12 -2.76
CA LEU A 25 -9.80 5.62 -2.03
C LEU A 25 -10.14 6.93 -1.30
N PRO A 26 -9.41 7.27 -0.22
CA PRO A 26 -9.55 8.56 0.44
C PRO A 26 -9.49 9.73 -0.57
N PRO A 27 -10.42 10.69 -0.48
CA PRO A 27 -10.46 11.81 -1.40
C PRO A 27 -9.20 12.66 -1.26
N LYS A 28 -8.82 13.32 -2.36
CA LYS A 28 -7.66 14.20 -2.36
C LYS A 28 -8.00 15.48 -1.58
N ILE A 29 -7.39 15.65 -0.42
CA ILE A 29 -7.55 16.85 0.41
C ILE A 29 -6.27 17.68 0.48
N ALA A 30 -6.40 18.92 0.94
CA ALA A 30 -5.29 19.86 1.11
C ALA A 30 -4.27 19.35 2.14
N TRP A 31 -2.98 19.62 1.93
CA TRP A 31 -1.91 19.11 2.80
C TRP A 31 -2.08 19.54 4.25
N GLN A 32 -2.55 20.77 4.49
CA GLN A 32 -2.78 21.30 5.84
C GLN A 32 -3.74 20.41 6.64
N VAL A 33 -4.75 19.85 5.99
CA VAL A 33 -5.71 18.94 6.64
C VAL A 33 -5.06 17.58 6.90
N VAL A 34 -4.34 17.03 5.91
CA VAL A 34 -3.59 15.76 6.08
C VAL A 34 -2.58 15.87 7.23
N MET A 35 -1.89 17.00 7.33
CA MET A 35 -0.88 17.26 8.36
C MET A 35 -1.47 17.14 9.77
N THR A 36 -2.72 17.58 9.99
CA THR A 36 -3.38 17.43 11.30
C THR A 36 -3.57 15.97 11.72
N VAL A 37 -3.65 15.04 10.77
CA VAL A 37 -3.75 13.59 11.03
C VAL A 37 -2.39 13.02 11.45
N PHE A 38 -1.29 13.57 10.94
CA PHE A 38 0.07 13.10 11.24
C PHE A 38 0.66 13.77 12.49
N CYS A 39 0.22 14.97 12.83
CA CYS A 39 0.62 15.66 14.04
C CYS A 39 0.03 14.97 15.28
N ASN A 40 0.83 14.90 16.34
CA ASN A 40 0.34 14.65 17.69
C ASN A 40 1.09 15.57 18.64
N TYR A 41 0.38 16.50 19.25
CA TYR A 41 0.93 17.43 20.23
C TYR A 41 0.27 17.12 21.57
N PRO A 42 0.94 16.40 22.47
CA PRO A 42 0.41 16.15 23.81
C PRO A 42 0.10 17.47 24.51
N ASP A 43 -1.05 17.54 25.18
CA ASP A 43 -1.44 18.72 25.97
C ASP A 43 -0.32 19.15 26.93
N TYR A 44 0.22 20.33 26.68
CA TYR A 44 1.15 20.96 27.59
C TYR A 44 0.37 21.61 28.74
N ALA A 45 0.75 21.28 29.98
CA ALA A 45 0.23 21.94 31.18
C ALA A 45 1.40 22.48 31.99
N GLU A 46 1.42 23.79 32.24
CA GLU A 46 2.49 24.47 32.99
C GLU A 46 2.60 23.90 34.43
N GLU A 47 1.44 23.57 35.01
CA GLU A 47 1.27 22.90 36.32
C GLU A 47 2.04 21.57 36.44
N VAL A 48 2.25 20.88 35.31
CA VAL A 48 2.99 19.61 35.25
C VAL A 48 4.49 19.86 35.32
N SER A 49 5.00 20.88 34.61
CA SER A 49 6.43 21.21 34.62
C SER A 49 6.89 21.70 36.00
N GLU A 50 6.02 22.44 36.69
CA GLU A 50 6.25 22.98 38.02
C GLU A 50 5.85 22.04 39.17
N HIS A 51 5.41 20.81 38.86
CA HIS A 51 4.89 19.90 39.87
C HIS A 51 5.93 19.62 40.98
N PRO A 52 5.56 19.77 42.27
CA PRO A 52 6.53 19.73 43.37
C PRO A 52 7.21 18.37 43.54
N ASN A 53 6.53 17.27 43.18
CA ASN A 53 7.12 15.93 43.20
C ASN A 53 7.92 15.66 41.90
N PRO A 54 9.25 15.42 41.97
CA PRO A 54 10.07 15.10 40.79
C PRO A 54 9.67 13.79 40.10
N LEU A 55 9.18 12.78 40.82
CA LEU A 55 8.77 11.51 40.23
C LEU A 55 7.54 11.65 39.34
N VAL A 56 6.64 12.58 39.70
CA VAL A 56 5.48 12.90 38.85
C VAL A 56 5.96 13.55 37.55
N ARG A 57 6.92 14.50 37.63
CA ARG A 57 7.49 15.15 36.43
C ARG A 57 8.20 14.16 35.50
N GLU A 58 8.90 13.19 36.07
CA GLU A 58 9.54 12.10 35.33
C GLU A 58 8.51 11.27 34.54
N GLU A 59 7.38 10.90 35.16
CA GLU A 59 6.31 10.15 34.49
C GLU A 59 5.76 10.88 33.25
N TYR A 60 5.68 12.21 33.29
CA TYR A 60 5.22 13.01 32.15
C TYR A 60 6.20 13.03 30.97
N LEU A 61 7.48 12.66 31.16
CA LEU A 61 8.44 12.54 30.04
C LEU A 61 8.03 11.45 29.05
N ASN A 62 7.26 10.44 29.48
CA ASN A 62 6.72 9.40 28.59
C ASN A 62 5.88 10.00 27.45
N ARG A 63 5.24 11.16 27.66
CA ARG A 63 4.44 11.85 26.62
C ARG A 63 5.29 12.45 25.51
N ILE A 64 6.59 12.69 25.74
CA ILE A 64 7.49 13.18 24.70
C ILE A 64 7.61 12.14 23.58
N GLU A 65 7.52 10.86 23.90
CA GLU A 65 7.53 9.78 22.90
C GLU A 65 6.29 9.81 21.99
N GLU A 66 5.19 10.42 22.46
CA GLU A 66 3.96 10.58 21.69
C GLU A 66 4.01 11.79 20.75
N LEU A 67 4.93 12.75 20.97
CA LEU A 67 5.06 13.96 20.16
C LEU A 67 5.40 13.59 18.71
N ARG A 68 4.56 14.03 17.77
CA ARG A 68 4.77 13.85 16.34
C ARG A 68 4.68 15.18 15.61
N GLN A 69 5.80 15.59 15.01
CA GLN A 69 5.92 16.76 14.15
C GLN A 69 6.31 16.29 12.73
N PRO A 70 5.36 16.28 11.78
CA PRO A 70 5.66 15.98 10.38
C PRO A 70 6.67 16.98 9.81
N LEU A 71 7.70 16.45 9.14
CA LEU A 71 8.69 17.25 8.41
C LEU A 71 8.24 17.51 6.96
N THR A 72 8.95 18.39 6.25
CA THR A 72 8.66 18.75 4.85
C THR A 72 8.61 17.55 3.91
N ASP A 73 9.41 16.52 4.18
CA ASP A 73 9.49 15.32 3.33
C ASP A 73 8.23 14.45 3.40
N TYR A 74 7.39 14.60 4.44
CA TYR A 74 6.14 13.86 4.57
C TYR A 74 5.17 14.20 3.44
N GLU A 75 5.08 15.48 3.05
CA GLU A 75 4.17 15.88 1.97
C GLU A 75 4.58 15.21 0.66
N SER A 76 5.87 15.29 0.32
CA SER A 76 6.40 14.70 -0.91
C SER A 76 6.20 13.19 -0.93
N CYS A 77 6.48 12.51 0.19
CA CYS A 77 6.26 11.07 0.35
C CYS A 77 4.78 10.71 0.21
N PHE A 78 3.90 11.39 0.94
CA PHE A 78 2.45 11.20 0.91
C PHE A 78 1.89 11.36 -0.51
N ARG A 79 2.25 12.45 -1.19
CA ARG A 79 1.78 12.72 -2.56
C ARG A 79 2.36 11.75 -3.58
N ALA A 80 3.57 11.23 -3.38
CA ALA A 80 4.13 10.19 -4.23
C ALA A 80 3.34 8.88 -4.06
N ILE A 81 3.09 8.45 -2.83
CA ILE A 81 2.32 7.24 -2.50
C ILE A 81 0.88 7.36 -3.02
N GLU A 82 0.21 8.48 -2.76
CA GLU A 82 -1.16 8.76 -3.23
C GLU A 82 -1.26 8.63 -4.76
N ARG A 83 -0.28 9.18 -5.50
CA ARG A 83 -0.22 9.10 -6.96
C ARG A 83 0.07 7.69 -7.44
N ALA A 84 1.02 7.00 -6.83
CA ALA A 84 1.40 5.65 -7.22
C ALA A 84 0.24 4.67 -7.07
N ILE A 85 -0.50 4.71 -5.95
CA ILE A 85 -1.68 3.88 -5.72
C ILE A 85 -2.74 4.14 -6.80
N LYS A 86 -3.13 5.41 -7.02
CA LYS A 86 -4.15 5.78 -8.02
C LYS A 86 -3.74 5.38 -9.44
N LYS A 87 -2.47 5.58 -9.79
CA LYS A 87 -1.92 5.21 -11.09
C LYS A 87 -1.93 3.70 -11.31
N GLY A 88 -1.63 2.90 -10.28
CA GLY A 88 -1.74 1.44 -10.35
C GLY A 88 -3.17 0.95 -10.61
N TYR A 89 -4.16 1.62 -10.02
CA TYR A 89 -5.58 1.32 -10.26
C TYR A 89 -6.12 1.89 -11.57
N SER A 90 -5.47 2.87 -12.19
CA SER A 90 -5.94 3.47 -13.46
C SER A 90 -6.04 2.47 -14.62
N ALA A 91 -5.26 1.37 -14.57
CA ALA A 91 -5.33 0.29 -15.55
C ALA A 91 -6.32 -0.83 -15.16
N LYS A 92 -6.86 -0.80 -13.94
CA LYS A 92 -7.67 -1.86 -13.32
C LYS A 92 -9.06 -1.29 -13.01
N ASN A 93 -10.07 -1.67 -13.79
CA ASN A 93 -11.46 -1.38 -13.49
C ASN A 93 -12.24 -2.70 -13.45
N PRO A 94 -12.74 -3.15 -12.28
CA PRO A 94 -13.48 -4.40 -12.14
C PRO A 94 -14.67 -4.57 -13.10
N LEU A 95 -15.23 -3.46 -13.61
CA LEU A 95 -16.35 -3.44 -14.54
C LEU A 95 -15.91 -3.46 -16.02
N SER A 96 -14.61 -3.47 -16.30
CA SER A 96 -14.05 -3.43 -17.65
C SER A 96 -13.67 -4.83 -18.14
N PRO A 97 -14.00 -5.18 -19.41
CA PRO A 97 -13.52 -6.40 -20.05
C PRO A 97 -12.00 -6.57 -20.03
N THR A 98 -11.23 -5.47 -20.12
CA THR A 98 -9.76 -5.50 -20.03
C THR A 98 -9.27 -6.01 -18.68
N THR A 99 -9.98 -5.68 -17.60
CA THR A 99 -9.61 -6.15 -16.25
C THR A 99 -10.01 -7.60 -16.05
N ALA A 100 -11.16 -8.03 -16.58
CA ALA A 100 -11.52 -9.45 -16.61
C ALA A 100 -10.44 -10.27 -17.33
N GLN A 101 -9.94 -9.79 -18.48
CA GLN A 101 -8.80 -10.42 -19.16
C GLN A 101 -7.56 -10.50 -18.25
N TYR A 102 -7.16 -9.39 -17.63
CA TYR A 102 -5.99 -9.33 -16.75
C TYR A 102 -6.04 -10.34 -15.60
N LEU A 103 -7.25 -10.61 -15.07
CA LEU A 103 -7.47 -11.60 -14.02
C LEU A 103 -7.41 -13.05 -14.52
N HIS A 104 -7.83 -13.31 -15.75
CA HIS A 104 -7.92 -14.67 -16.30
C HIS A 104 -6.64 -15.16 -16.99
N TYR A 105 -5.83 -14.26 -17.54
CA TYR A 105 -4.62 -14.61 -18.29
C TYR A 105 -3.34 -14.23 -17.55
N LEU A 106 -2.28 -15.00 -17.78
CA LEU A 106 -0.93 -14.58 -17.40
C LEU A 106 -0.51 -13.33 -18.18
N VAL A 107 0.41 -12.52 -17.64
CA VAL A 107 0.87 -11.30 -18.34
C VAL A 107 1.40 -11.61 -19.74
N ASP A 108 2.03 -12.77 -19.91
CA ASP A 108 2.64 -13.21 -21.18
C ASP A 108 1.66 -13.93 -22.12
N GLU A 109 0.41 -14.16 -21.67
CA GLU A 109 -0.62 -14.82 -22.45
C GLU A 109 -1.62 -13.79 -22.97
N ARG A 110 -1.89 -13.82 -24.28
CA ARG A 110 -2.88 -12.96 -24.91
C ARG A 110 -4.03 -13.81 -25.44
N PRO A 111 -5.30 -13.45 -25.14
CA PRO A 111 -6.42 -14.08 -25.80
C PRO A 111 -6.37 -13.78 -27.31
N GLU A 112 -6.90 -14.71 -28.10
CA GLU A 112 -7.05 -14.51 -29.55
C GLU A 112 -7.98 -13.33 -29.88
N ILE A 113 -8.95 -13.06 -28.99
CA ILE A 113 -9.94 -11.99 -29.14
C ILE A 113 -9.58 -10.83 -28.21
N GLU A 114 -9.34 -9.66 -28.81
CA GLU A 114 -9.07 -8.43 -28.06
C GLU A 114 -10.34 -7.95 -27.33
N PRO A 115 -10.24 -7.53 -26.04
CA PRO A 115 -11.37 -6.93 -25.35
C PRO A 115 -11.80 -5.61 -26.01
N ARG A 116 -13.07 -5.26 -25.89
CA ARG A 116 -13.62 -4.00 -26.45
C ARG A 116 -12.91 -2.74 -25.95
N THR A 117 -12.30 -2.81 -24.78
CA THR A 117 -11.56 -1.72 -24.11
C THR A 117 -10.05 -1.81 -24.33
N GLY A 118 -9.59 -2.70 -25.21
CA GLY A 118 -8.18 -2.94 -25.53
C GLY A 118 -7.48 -3.89 -24.56
N PHE A 119 -6.26 -4.29 -24.93
CA PHE A 119 -5.41 -5.12 -24.06
C PHE A 119 -4.95 -4.39 -22.79
N PHE A 120 -4.80 -5.15 -21.70
CA PHE A 120 -4.30 -4.62 -20.45
C PHE A 120 -2.86 -4.12 -20.61
N GLN A 121 -2.63 -2.88 -20.17
CA GLN A 121 -1.29 -2.29 -20.13
C GLN A 121 -0.98 -1.90 -18.68
N PRO A 122 0.09 -2.48 -18.07
CA PRO A 122 0.45 -2.12 -16.72
C PRO A 122 0.92 -0.66 -16.67
N LYS A 123 0.29 0.15 -15.83
CA LYS A 123 0.62 1.57 -15.61
C LYS A 123 1.41 1.82 -14.34
N GLY A 124 2.06 0.78 -13.80
CA GLY A 124 2.68 0.89 -12.49
C GLY A 124 3.88 1.81 -12.40
N GLU A 125 4.13 2.33 -11.21
CA GLU A 125 5.26 3.21 -10.90
C GLU A 125 6.00 2.70 -9.68
N GLY A 126 7.34 2.65 -9.77
CA GLY A 126 8.21 2.33 -8.65
C GLY A 126 8.63 3.59 -7.91
N LEU A 127 8.64 3.55 -6.58
CA LEU A 127 9.17 4.64 -5.75
C LEU A 127 10.30 4.13 -4.86
N THR A 128 11.17 5.05 -4.45
CA THR A 128 12.47 4.72 -3.87
C THR A 128 12.79 5.75 -2.78
N LEU A 129 12.63 5.40 -1.50
CA LEU A 129 12.89 6.32 -0.37
C LEU A 129 14.29 6.11 0.21
N ILE A 130 15.22 7.02 -0.09
CA ILE A 130 16.63 6.94 0.34
C ILE A 130 16.89 7.91 1.49
N GLY A 131 17.85 7.56 2.36
CA GLY A 131 18.30 8.41 3.46
C GLY A 131 19.25 7.67 4.39
N GLU A 132 19.79 8.37 5.38
CA GLU A 132 20.66 7.76 6.38
C GLU A 132 19.85 6.93 7.39
N ARG A 133 20.53 6.06 8.15
CA ARG A 133 19.86 5.25 9.17
C ARG A 133 19.51 6.16 10.36
N GLY A 134 18.31 5.99 10.92
CA GLY A 134 17.88 6.74 12.10
C GLY A 134 17.20 8.08 11.80
N VAL A 135 17.12 8.52 10.53
CA VAL A 135 16.44 9.78 10.16
C VAL A 135 14.89 9.68 10.16
N GLY A 136 14.34 8.55 10.62
CA GLY A 136 12.89 8.37 10.75
C GLY A 136 12.15 7.90 9.48
N LYS A 137 12.85 7.40 8.45
CA LYS A 137 12.21 6.92 7.19
C LYS A 137 11.12 5.87 7.41
N SER A 138 11.40 4.84 8.19
CA SER A 138 10.44 3.76 8.46
C SER A 138 9.22 4.29 9.22
N SER A 139 9.43 5.16 10.22
CA SER A 139 8.36 5.82 10.96
C SER A 139 7.51 6.73 10.07
N MET A 140 8.13 7.55 9.22
CA MET A 140 7.41 8.37 8.25
C MET A 140 6.57 7.52 7.30
N LEU A 141 7.16 6.45 6.75
CA LEU A 141 6.47 5.57 5.82
C LEU A 141 5.26 4.91 6.48
N GLU A 142 5.40 4.39 7.69
CA GLU A 142 4.30 3.78 8.44
C GLU A 142 3.17 4.78 8.71
N GLN A 143 3.49 6.01 9.13
CA GLN A 143 2.48 7.05 9.33
C GLN A 143 1.73 7.39 8.04
N VAL A 144 2.47 7.57 6.95
CA VAL A 144 1.89 7.88 5.64
C VAL A 144 1.02 6.73 5.13
N LEU A 145 1.47 5.48 5.28
CA LEU A 145 0.70 4.30 4.86
C LEU A 145 -0.56 4.12 5.70
N ASN A 146 -0.49 4.36 7.02
CA ASN A 146 -1.62 4.25 7.93
C ASN A 146 -2.74 5.27 7.66
N TYR A 147 -2.49 6.31 6.85
CA TYR A 147 -3.56 7.18 6.34
C TYR A 147 -4.50 6.44 5.39
N PHE A 148 -3.98 5.48 4.63
CA PHE A 148 -4.76 4.70 3.66
C PHE A 148 -5.24 3.40 4.32
N PRO A 149 -6.50 2.98 4.11
CA PRO A 149 -6.95 1.68 4.58
C PRO A 149 -6.10 0.57 3.95
N ASN A 150 -5.85 -0.53 4.67
CA ASN A 150 -5.11 -1.66 4.09
C ASN A 150 -5.94 -2.37 3.04
N VAL A 151 -7.21 -2.65 3.37
CA VAL A 151 -8.16 -3.34 2.49
C VAL A 151 -9.49 -2.60 2.46
N ILE A 152 -10.04 -2.49 1.26
CA ILE A 152 -11.37 -1.95 1.02
C ILE A 152 -12.25 -3.09 0.49
N GLU A 153 -13.40 -3.31 1.13
CA GLU A 153 -14.39 -4.30 0.68
C GLU A 153 -15.49 -3.61 -0.11
N HIS A 154 -15.87 -4.22 -1.25
CA HIS A 154 -16.86 -3.68 -2.17
C HIS A 154 -18.06 -4.62 -2.25
N ASP A 155 -19.25 -4.10 -1.95
CA ASP A 155 -20.50 -4.85 -2.10
C ASP A 155 -21.20 -4.53 -3.43
N SER A 156 -21.41 -3.25 -3.70
CA SER A 156 -22.07 -2.78 -4.92
C SER A 156 -21.59 -1.40 -5.31
N TYR A 157 -21.57 -1.13 -6.61
CA TYR A 157 -21.18 0.16 -7.17
C TYR A 157 -22.16 0.56 -8.27
N LYS A 158 -22.83 1.71 -8.10
CA LYS A 158 -23.81 2.26 -9.06
C LYS A 158 -24.86 1.23 -9.52
N GLY A 159 -25.32 0.38 -8.59
CA GLY A 159 -26.31 -0.68 -8.86
C GLY A 159 -25.75 -1.97 -9.46
N CYS A 160 -24.45 -2.02 -9.78
CA CYS A 160 -23.76 -3.25 -10.17
C CYS A 160 -23.24 -3.98 -8.92
N SER A 161 -23.50 -5.27 -8.81
CA SER A 161 -22.95 -6.09 -7.73
C SER A 161 -21.45 -6.28 -7.94
N LEU A 162 -20.66 -6.02 -6.89
CA LEU A 162 -19.22 -6.27 -6.83
C LEU A 162 -18.91 -7.39 -5.82
N THR A 163 -19.87 -8.30 -5.62
CA THR A 163 -19.94 -9.25 -4.50
C THR A 163 -18.58 -9.78 -4.06
N ALA A 164 -18.21 -9.45 -2.82
CA ALA A 164 -17.00 -9.90 -2.12
C ALA A 164 -15.67 -9.52 -2.82
N LEU A 165 -15.66 -8.45 -3.62
CA LEU A 165 -14.41 -7.89 -4.15
C LEU A 165 -13.66 -7.20 -3.01
N LYS A 166 -12.46 -7.71 -2.70
CA LYS A 166 -11.52 -7.10 -1.78
C LYS A 166 -10.40 -6.40 -2.56
N GLN A 167 -10.25 -5.10 -2.31
CA GLN A 167 -9.18 -4.27 -2.85
C GLN A 167 -8.09 -4.11 -1.80
N VAL A 168 -6.91 -4.70 -2.02
CA VAL A 168 -5.75 -4.47 -1.15
C VAL A 168 -5.02 -3.22 -1.61
N VAL A 169 -5.11 -2.14 -0.83
CA VAL A 169 -4.50 -0.85 -1.19
C VAL A 169 -2.97 -0.92 -1.09
N TRP A 170 -2.47 -1.48 0.00
CA TRP A 170 -1.04 -1.64 0.23
C TRP A 170 -0.72 -2.81 1.16
N ILE A 171 0.44 -3.44 0.93
CA ILE A 171 1.07 -4.37 1.87
C ILE A 171 2.53 -3.98 2.08
N LYS A 172 3.04 -4.20 3.29
CA LYS A 172 4.43 -3.98 3.65
C LYS A 172 5.06 -5.31 4.03
N VAL A 173 6.23 -5.58 3.47
CA VAL A 173 7.00 -6.81 3.67
C VAL A 173 8.43 -6.44 4.02
N ASP A 174 8.95 -7.07 5.08
CA ASP A 174 10.35 -6.98 5.44
C ASP A 174 11.17 -7.99 4.63
N CYS A 175 12.24 -7.52 4.02
CA CYS A 175 13.13 -8.36 3.24
C CYS A 175 13.88 -9.32 4.17
N PRO A 176 13.87 -10.63 3.90
CA PRO A 176 14.55 -11.60 4.74
C PRO A 176 16.07 -11.36 4.73
N SER A 177 16.74 -11.64 5.85
CA SER A 177 18.18 -11.41 6.05
C SER A 177 19.06 -12.10 5.00
N ASN A 178 18.56 -13.19 4.42
CA ASN A 178 19.29 -14.03 3.46
C ASN A 178 19.06 -13.57 2.00
N SER A 179 18.23 -12.55 1.77
CA SER A 179 17.89 -11.99 0.44
C SER A 179 17.44 -13.05 -0.60
N SER A 180 16.91 -14.18 -0.14
CA SER A 180 16.39 -15.25 -1.00
C SER A 180 15.10 -14.79 -1.67
N VAL A 181 15.02 -14.99 -2.99
CA VAL A 181 13.80 -14.72 -3.77
C VAL A 181 12.63 -15.56 -3.27
N ARG A 182 12.91 -16.81 -2.86
CA ARG A 182 11.88 -17.71 -2.32
C ARG A 182 11.29 -17.16 -1.04
N ASP A 183 12.14 -16.83 -0.06
CA ASP A 183 11.72 -16.36 1.25
C ASP A 183 10.91 -15.06 1.13
N LEU A 184 11.32 -14.15 0.23
CA LEU A 184 10.56 -12.93 -0.05
C LEU A 184 9.19 -13.24 -0.68
N CYS A 185 9.11 -14.19 -1.62
CA CYS A 185 7.82 -14.56 -2.21
C CYS A 185 6.88 -15.22 -1.18
N GLU A 186 7.42 -16.07 -0.30
CA GLU A 186 6.66 -16.69 0.78
C GLU A 186 6.16 -15.64 1.79
N GLU A 187 6.98 -14.63 2.10
CA GLU A 187 6.58 -13.53 2.99
C GLU A 187 5.48 -12.66 2.36
N ILE A 188 5.62 -12.27 1.09
CA ILE A 188 4.57 -11.51 0.38
C ILE A 188 3.26 -12.30 0.35
N LEU A 189 3.32 -13.61 0.06
CA LEU A 189 2.14 -14.48 0.05
C LEU A 189 1.48 -14.52 1.44
N SER A 190 2.28 -14.68 2.50
CA SER A 190 1.81 -14.70 3.88
C SER A 190 1.13 -13.39 4.28
N VAL A 191 1.74 -12.24 3.97
CA VAL A 191 1.16 -10.92 4.27
C VAL A 191 -0.12 -10.66 3.45
N LEU A 192 -0.20 -11.15 2.21
CA LEU A 192 -1.43 -11.07 1.40
C LEU A 192 -2.56 -11.90 2.01
N ASP A 193 -2.29 -13.14 2.41
CA ASP A 193 -3.30 -14.02 3.04
C ASP A 193 -3.84 -13.38 4.33
N LEU A 194 -2.94 -12.85 5.17
CA LEU A 194 -3.30 -12.11 6.39
C LEU A 194 -4.15 -10.88 6.09
N SER A 195 -3.77 -10.10 5.07
CA SER A 195 -4.50 -8.88 4.71
C SER A 195 -5.92 -9.17 4.22
N LEU A 196 -6.11 -10.30 3.55
CA LEU A 196 -7.39 -10.71 2.97
C LEU A 196 -8.27 -11.52 3.93
N ASP A 197 -7.77 -11.81 5.14
CA ASP A 197 -8.39 -12.72 6.12
C ASP A 197 -8.64 -14.11 5.52
N LYS A 198 -7.62 -14.68 4.87
CA LYS A 198 -7.64 -16.00 4.24
C LYS A 198 -6.80 -17.00 5.04
N GLU A 199 -7.16 -18.28 4.92
CA GLU A 199 -6.28 -19.35 5.38
C GLU A 199 -4.94 -19.30 4.68
N LYS A 200 -3.88 -19.66 5.41
CA LYS A 200 -2.51 -19.62 4.90
C LYS A 200 -2.37 -20.51 3.66
N THR A 201 -2.05 -19.88 2.54
CA THR A 201 -1.82 -20.55 1.27
C THR A 201 -0.54 -21.36 1.35
N LYS A 202 -0.59 -22.64 0.95
CA LYS A 202 0.61 -23.48 0.85
C LYS A 202 1.50 -22.99 -0.31
N PRO A 203 2.77 -22.60 -0.06
CA PRO A 203 3.67 -22.17 -1.13
C PRO A 203 3.97 -23.31 -2.11
N ALA A 204 4.06 -22.98 -3.39
CA ALA A 204 4.46 -23.94 -4.41
C ALA A 204 5.90 -24.47 -4.18
N GLY A 205 6.15 -25.69 -4.68
CA GLY A 205 7.43 -26.38 -4.48
C GLY A 205 8.61 -25.72 -5.21
N THR A 206 8.38 -25.20 -6.41
CA THR A 206 9.42 -24.55 -7.24
C THR A 206 9.27 -23.03 -7.23
N ILE A 207 10.37 -22.30 -7.39
CA ILE A 207 10.36 -20.82 -7.42
C ILE A 207 9.48 -20.30 -8.56
N GLY A 208 9.58 -20.88 -9.76
CA GLY A 208 8.74 -20.47 -10.90
C GLY A 208 7.25 -20.66 -10.64
N ALA A 209 6.86 -21.77 -10.01
CA ALA A 209 5.45 -21.99 -9.63
C ALA A 209 5.01 -21.04 -8.51
N LEU A 210 5.91 -20.71 -7.56
CA LEU A 210 5.62 -19.78 -6.47
C LEU A 210 5.42 -18.35 -6.99
N VAL A 211 6.24 -17.91 -7.94
CA VAL A 211 6.09 -16.59 -8.59
C VAL A 211 4.75 -16.50 -9.32
N ARG A 212 4.36 -17.54 -10.07
CA ARG A 212 3.05 -17.59 -10.74
C ARG A 212 1.88 -17.59 -9.75
N GLN A 213 2.00 -18.35 -8.67
CA GLN A 213 1.01 -18.37 -7.60
C GLN A 213 0.86 -16.98 -6.97
N LEU A 214 1.98 -16.33 -6.66
CA LEU A 214 2.01 -14.98 -6.10
C LEU A 214 1.40 -13.95 -7.07
N GLU A 215 1.72 -14.03 -8.36
CA GLU A 215 1.14 -13.17 -9.40
C GLU A 215 -0.39 -13.28 -9.43
N GLN A 216 -0.94 -14.49 -9.35
CA GLN A 216 -2.39 -14.72 -9.32
C GLN A 216 -3.05 -14.16 -8.04
N CYS A 217 -2.41 -14.34 -6.88
CA CYS A 217 -2.89 -13.75 -5.62
C CYS A 217 -2.90 -12.23 -5.67
N ILE A 218 -1.83 -11.63 -6.22
CA ILE A 218 -1.69 -10.20 -6.43
C ILE A 218 -2.78 -9.65 -7.38
N LYS A 219 -3.03 -10.35 -8.48
CA LYS A 219 -4.04 -9.98 -9.49
C LYS A 219 -5.43 -9.97 -8.88
N SER A 220 -5.82 -11.09 -8.28
CA SER A 220 -7.16 -11.31 -7.71
C SER A 220 -7.48 -10.44 -6.48
N SER A 221 -6.45 -10.00 -5.76
CA SER A 221 -6.59 -9.07 -4.61
C SER A 221 -6.56 -7.60 -4.98
N PHE A 222 -6.37 -7.28 -6.27
CA PHE A 222 -6.19 -5.92 -6.75
C PHE A 222 -5.14 -5.15 -5.95
N LEU A 223 -3.97 -5.77 -5.69
CA LEU A 223 -2.92 -5.10 -4.92
C LEU A 223 -2.51 -3.77 -5.58
N GLY A 224 -2.64 -2.68 -4.83
CA GLY A 224 -2.32 -1.32 -5.26
C GLY A 224 -0.82 -1.04 -5.14
N MET A 225 -0.21 -1.41 -4.01
CA MET A 225 1.17 -1.09 -3.69
C MET A 225 1.85 -2.16 -2.83
N LEU A 226 3.01 -2.64 -3.27
CA LEU A 226 3.87 -3.54 -2.50
C LEU A 226 5.07 -2.73 -1.98
N ILE A 227 5.22 -2.68 -0.67
CA ILE A 227 6.34 -2.04 0.00
C ILE A 227 7.31 -3.12 0.44
N ILE A 228 8.56 -3.01 -0.02
CA ILE A 228 9.65 -3.90 0.40
C ILE A 228 10.64 -3.05 1.21
N GLU A 229 10.71 -3.32 2.51
CA GLU A 229 11.68 -2.70 3.41
C GLU A 229 12.85 -3.65 3.63
N SER A 230 14.10 -3.19 3.46
CA SER A 230 15.28 -4.03 3.65
C SER A 230 15.96 -3.78 5.00
N PRO A 231 16.14 -4.81 5.84
CA PRO A 231 16.98 -4.71 7.02
C PRO A 231 18.44 -4.97 6.62
N ARG A 232 19.22 -3.89 6.47
CA ARG A 232 20.69 -3.75 6.60
C ARG A 232 21.46 -3.27 5.34
N VAL A 233 22.49 -2.48 5.66
CA VAL A 233 23.62 -1.95 4.85
C VAL A 233 23.48 -0.50 4.36
N HIS A 234 24.58 0.23 4.56
CA HIS A 234 24.78 1.66 4.31
C HIS A 234 24.19 2.11 2.98
N ARG A 235 23.33 3.14 3.04
CA ARG A 235 22.66 3.82 1.91
C ARG A 235 21.85 2.88 1.03
N ARG A 236 20.59 2.59 1.40
CA ARG A 236 19.65 1.98 0.45
C ARG A 236 18.22 2.53 0.51
N PRO A 237 17.50 2.42 -0.62
CA PRO A 237 16.13 2.84 -0.78
C PRO A 237 15.10 1.91 -0.14
N VAL A 238 13.95 2.45 0.28
CA VAL A 238 12.71 1.67 0.37
C VAL A 238 12.20 1.51 -1.05
N CYS A 239 12.14 0.28 -1.56
CA CYS A 239 11.56 0.01 -2.87
C CYS A 239 10.07 -0.21 -2.70
N LEU A 240 9.31 0.70 -3.29
CA LEU A 240 7.86 0.66 -3.42
C LEU A 240 7.61 0.14 -4.84
N SER A 241 7.30 -1.14 -5.00
CA SER A 241 7.05 -1.75 -6.30
C SER A 241 5.55 -2.03 -6.46
N GLN A 242 5.06 -2.00 -7.70
CA GLN A 242 3.68 -2.39 -7.97
C GLN A 242 3.57 -3.89 -8.24
N ALA A 243 2.35 -4.37 -8.01
CA ALA A 243 1.94 -5.75 -8.08
C ALA A 243 1.73 -6.25 -9.53
N THR A 244 2.77 -6.10 -10.35
CA THR A 244 2.94 -6.81 -11.62
C THR A 244 4.36 -7.34 -11.58
N LEU A 245 4.52 -8.59 -11.13
CA LEU A 245 5.79 -9.31 -11.26
C LEU A 245 5.87 -9.83 -12.70
N PRO A 246 6.85 -9.38 -13.51
CA PRO A 246 7.65 -10.36 -14.24
C PRO A 246 9.16 -10.03 -14.44
N ASP A 247 9.90 -11.12 -14.70
CA ASP A 247 11.23 -11.39 -15.23
C ASP A 247 12.53 -10.86 -14.62
N SER A 248 12.55 -9.83 -13.78
CA SER A 248 13.78 -9.56 -13.04
C SER A 248 13.55 -8.72 -11.79
N PHE A 249 13.77 -9.35 -10.64
CA PHE A 249 14.17 -8.68 -9.41
C PHE A 249 15.47 -7.89 -9.66
N LYS A 250 15.40 -6.76 -10.39
CA LYS A 250 16.48 -5.79 -10.46
C LYS A 250 16.32 -4.85 -9.28
N LEU A 251 16.87 -5.29 -8.15
CA LEU A 251 17.47 -4.40 -7.17
C LEU A 251 18.62 -3.69 -7.89
N SER A 252 18.38 -2.46 -8.37
CA SER A 252 19.43 -1.50 -8.65
C SER A 252 19.71 -0.69 -7.40
#